data_AF-A0A318KRQ5-F1
#
_entry.id   AF-A0A318KRQ5-F1
#
_cell.length_a   1.000
_cell.length_b   1.000
_cell.length_c   1.000
_cell.angle_alpha   90.00
_cell.angle_beta   90.00
_cell.angle_gamma   90.00
#
_symmetry.space_group_name_H-M   'P 1'
#
loop_
_entity.id
_entity.type
_entity.pdbx_description
1 polymer ?
#
loop_
_entity_poly.entity_id
_entity_poly.type
_entity_poly.pdbx_seq_one_letter_code
_entity_poly.pdbx_strand_id
1 'polypeptide(L)' 'MITFLGFLDRQKLRYNKALFVSDPMYRAKIINQHLRKFKVYCNQHPEANNDLKIYEDEVWEYERKLGINKW' A
#
# COMPACT_ATOMS: atom_id res chain seq x y z
N MET A 1 -11.02 7.48 -9.30
CA MET A 1 -9.65 7.28 -8.75
C MET A 1 -9.62 5.94 -8.05
N ILE A 2 -8.70 5.06 -8.45
CA ILE A 2 -8.46 3.79 -7.77
C ILE A 2 -7.56 4.10 -6.56
N THR A 3 -8.07 3.89 -5.36
CA THR A 3 -7.28 4.06 -4.14
C THR A 3 -6.89 2.72 -3.54
N PHE A 4 -5.73 2.66 -2.89
CA PHE A 4 -5.31 1.44 -2.20
C PHE A 4 -6.31 0.99 -1.13
N LEU A 5 -6.85 1.94 -0.34
CA LEU A 5 -7.91 1.65 0.64
C LEU A 5 -9.17 1.09 -0.05
N GLY A 6 -9.57 1.69 -1.18
CA GLY A 6 -10.69 1.18 -1.97
C GLY A 6 -10.42 -0.21 -2.54
N PHE A 7 -9.18 -0.51 -2.90
CA PHE A 7 -8.76 -1.84 -3.31
C PHE A 7 -8.83 -2.85 -2.15
N LEU A 8 -8.34 -2.49 -0.96
CA LEU A 8 -8.42 -3.34 0.24
C LEU A 8 -9.88 -3.67 0.60
N ASP A 9 -10.75 -2.65 0.59
CA ASP A 9 -12.17 -2.81 0.88
C ASP A 9 -12.87 -3.67 -0.20
N ARG A 10 -12.57 -3.46 -1.49
CA ARG A 10 -13.12 -4.27 -2.60
C ARG A 10 -12.70 -5.74 -2.52
N GLN A 11 -11.44 -5.98 -2.18
CA GLN A 11 -10.90 -7.34 -2.01
C GLN A 11 -11.30 -7.97 -0.67
N LYS A 12 -12.06 -7.26 0.18
CA LYS A 12 -12.49 -7.68 1.52
C LYS A 12 -11.30 -8.16 2.38
N LEU A 13 -10.14 -7.52 2.23
CA LEU A 13 -8.95 -7.87 2.97
C LEU A 13 -9.11 -7.41 4.42
N ARG A 14 -8.86 -8.32 5.36
CA ARG A 14 -8.98 -8.01 6.80
C ARG A 14 -7.72 -7.31 7.30
N TYR A 15 -7.90 -6.09 7.78
CA TYR A 15 -6.86 -5.34 8.49
C TYR A 15 -7.51 -4.46 9.56
N ASN A 16 -6.74 -4.07 10.57
CA ASN A 16 -7.22 -3.17 11.61
C ASN A 16 -7.14 -1.72 11.11
N LYS A 17 -8.31 -1.11 10.85
CA LYS A 17 -8.41 0.26 10.33
C LYS A 17 -7.85 1.30 11.30
N ALA A 18 -8.03 1.10 12.62
CA ALA A 18 -7.51 2.02 13.63
C ALA A 18 -5.97 1.98 13.65
N LEU A 19 -5.38 0.78 13.69
CA LEU A 19 -3.92 0.62 13.64
C LEU A 19 -3.33 1.11 12.31
N PHE A 20 -4.04 0.94 11.20
CA PHE A 20 -3.60 1.46 9.91
C PHE A 20 -3.45 2.98 9.92
N VAL A 21 -4.33 3.70 10.64
CA VAL A 21 -4.24 5.15 10.76
C VAL A 21 -3.19 5.56 11.79
N SER A 22 -3.16 4.90 12.95
CA SER A 22 -2.37 5.33 14.11
C SER A 22 -0.92 4.85 14.12
N ASP A 23 -0.63 3.72 13.49
CA ASP A 23 0.68 3.05 13.55
C ASP A 23 1.33 3.00 12.15
N PRO A 24 2.36 3.84 11.90
CA PRO A 24 3.08 3.85 10.63
C PRO A 24 3.76 2.52 10.29
N MET A 25 4.22 1.77 11.28
CA MET A 25 4.85 0.46 11.09
C MET A 25 3.81 -0.57 10.63
N TYR A 26 2.67 -0.62 11.32
CA TYR A 26 1.56 -1.47 10.93
C TYR A 26 1.03 -1.10 9.55
N ARG A 27 0.89 0.20 9.26
CA ARG A 27 0.45 0.71 7.96
C ARG A 27 1.38 0.25 6.85
N ALA A 28 2.69 0.49 6.98
CA ALA A 28 3.68 0.07 5.99
C ALA A 28 3.69 -1.46 5.77
N LYS A 29 3.49 -2.24 6.83
CA LYS A 29 3.35 -3.71 6.74
C LYS A 29 2.15 -4.12 5.88
N ILE A 30 0.98 -3.53 6.12
CA ILE A 30 -0.23 -3.81 5.34
C ILE A 30 -0.09 -3.36 3.89
N ILE A 31 0.54 -2.19 3.67
CA ILE A 31 0.84 -1.71 2.32
C ILE A 31 1.75 -2.69 1.61
N ASN A 32 2.92 -3.02 2.16
CA ASN A 32 3.89 -3.93 1.54
C ASN A 32 3.26 -5.32 1.23
N GLN A 33 2.44 -5.84 2.15
CA GLN A 33 1.74 -7.12 1.96
C GLN A 33 0.83 -7.15 0.73
N HIS A 34 0.23 -6.01 0.36
CA HIS A 34 -0.78 -5.94 -0.71
C HIS A 34 -0.37 -5.08 -1.90
N LEU A 35 0.77 -4.38 -1.82
CA LEU A 35 1.26 -3.45 -2.84
C LEU A 35 1.43 -4.13 -4.19
N ARG A 36 1.99 -5.35 -4.21
CA ARG A 36 2.15 -6.13 -5.45
C ARG A 36 0.81 -6.44 -6.11
N LYS A 37 -0.23 -6.76 -5.32
CA LYS A 37 -1.57 -7.04 -5.85
C LYS A 37 -2.23 -5.76 -6.34
N PHE A 38 -2.04 -4.65 -5.62
CA PHE A 38 -2.55 -3.35 -6.02
C PHE A 38 -1.91 -2.87 -7.33
N LYS A 39 -0.60 -3.07 -7.50
CA LYS A 39 0.12 -2.77 -8.74
C LYS A 39 -0.45 -3.53 -9.94
N VAL A 40 -0.72 -4.83 -9.78
CA VAL A 40 -1.38 -5.63 -10.83
C VAL A 40 -2.77 -5.09 -11.14
N TYR A 41 -3.54 -4.70 -10.11
CA TYR A 41 -4.86 -4.11 -10.28
C TYR A 41 -4.83 -2.77 -11.03
N CYS A 42 -3.87 -1.89 -10.71
CA CYS A 42 -3.67 -0.63 -11.43
C CYS A 42 -3.24 -0.86 -12.88
N ASN A 43 -2.38 -1.84 -13.14
CA ASN A 43 -1.94 -2.18 -14.51
C ASN A 43 -3.08 -2.73 -15.38
N GLN A 44 -4.11 -3.33 -14.78
CA GLN A 44 -5.32 -3.77 -15.49
C GLN A 44 -6.27 -2.62 -15.84
N HIS A 45 -6.06 -1.44 -15.25
CA HIS A 45 -6.87 -0.23 -15.45
C HIS A 45 -5.97 1.00 -15.72
N PRO A 46 -5.20 1.02 -16.82
CA PRO A 46 -4.21 2.05 -17.10
C PRO A 46 -4.81 3.45 -17.28
N GLU A 47 -6.07 3.54 -17.71
CA GLU A 47 -6.82 4.80 -17.86
C GLU A 47 -7.28 5.40 -16.53
N ALA A 48 -7.21 4.65 -15.43
CA ALA A 48 -7.68 5.09 -14.13
C ALA A 48 -6.56 5.71 -13.29
N ASN A 49 -6.71 6.99 -12.94
CA ASN A 49 -5.87 7.63 -11.92
C ASN A 49 -5.82 6.79 -10.64
N ASN A 50 -4.61 6.46 -10.18
CA ASN A 50 -4.37 5.64 -9.01
C ASN A 50 -3.27 6.21 -8.10
N ASP A 51 -3.29 5.84 -6.83
CA ASP A 51 -2.35 6.30 -5.80
C ASP A 51 -1.17 5.35 -5.56
N LEU A 52 -0.87 4.45 -6.52
CA LEU A 52 0.17 3.43 -6.39
C LEU A 52 1.51 4.03 -5.95
N LYS A 53 1.93 5.14 -6.56
CA LYS A 53 3.22 5.76 -6.26
C LYS A 53 3.33 6.27 -4.83
N ILE A 54 2.23 6.79 -4.26
CA ILE A 54 2.17 7.26 -2.87
C ILE A 54 2.49 6.09 -1.92
N TYR A 55 1.91 4.93 -2.19
CA TYR A 55 2.09 3.73 -1.38
C TYR A 55 3.42 3.01 -1.63
N GLU A 56 3.96 3.08 -2.85
CA GLU A 56 5.34 2.65 -3.14
C GLU A 56 6.36 3.50 -2.35
N ASP A 57 6.19 4.83 -2.34
CA ASP A 57 7.06 5.74 -1.60
C ASP A 57 6.97 5.53 -0.08
N GLU A 58 5.76 5.28 0.45
CA GLU A 58 5.56 5.04 1.88
C GLU A 58 6.24 3.74 2.37
N VAL A 59 6.18 2.66 1.58
CA VAL A 59 6.92 1.43 1.88
C VAL A 59 8.42 1.66 1.78
N TRP A 60 8.87 2.39 0.77
CA TRP A 60 10.29 2.69 0.61
C TRP A 60 10.85 3.51 1.78
N GLU A 61 10.15 4.54 2.23
CA GLU A 61 10.57 5.34 3.40
C GLU A 61 10.65 4.49 4.67
N TYR A 62 9.68 3.60 4.86
CA TYR A 62 9.66 2.69 5.99
C TYR A 62 10.84 1.71 5.96
N GLU A 63 11.09 1.05 4.83
CA GLU A 63 12.21 0.12 4.65
C GLU A 63 13.57 0.83 4.78
N ARG A 64 13.65 2.10 4.33
CA ARG A 64 14.83 2.95 4.52
C ARG A 64 15.07 3.27 5.99
N LYS A 65 14.04 3.65 6.76
CA LYS A 65 14.15 3.95 8.20
C LYS A 65 14.56 2.73 9.03
N LEU A 66 14.17 1.54 8.60
CA LEU A 66 14.55 0.29 9.27
C LEU A 66 15.91 -0.27 8.84
N GLY A 67 16.60 0.35 7.88
CA GLY A 67 17.84 -0.18 7.33
C GLY A 67 17.66 -1.53 6.61
N ILE A 68 16.42 -1.89 6.25
CA ILE A 68 16.10 -3.10 5.48
C ILE A 68 16.46 -2.89 4.01
N ASN A 69 16.39 -1.64 3.54
CA ASN A 69 16.84 -1.27 2.21
C ASN A 69 18.36 -1.44 2.09
N LYS A 70 18.78 -2.62 1.63
CA LYS A 70 20.08 -2.88 1.02
C LYS A 70 19.96 -2.57 -0.48
N TRP A 71 20.02 -1.31 -0.83
CA TRP A 71 20.36 -0.89 -2.19
C TRP A 71 21.71 -0.17 -2.13
#